data_AF-F4PBP8-F1
#
_entry.id   AF-F4PBP8-F1
#
_cell.length_a   1.000
_cell.length_b   1.000
_cell.length_c   1.000
_cell.angle_alpha   90.00
_cell.angle_beta   90.00
_cell.angle_gamma   90.00
#
_symmetry.space_group_name_H-M   'P 1'
#
loop_
_entity.id
_entity.type
_entity.pdbx_description
1 polymer ?
#
loop_
_entity_poly.entity_id
_entity_poly.type
_entity_poly.pdbx_seq_one_letter_code
_entity_poly.pdbx_strand_id
1 'polypeptide(L)'
;MTRWSSWEYFGASFYCIRINSFLVLGISILVLSDILHGSQFDSGIFNTQVHIRIAKVFQSNEQYGPDMPREITRKHDSCCLVDWVDGETLQIVLNGENGPGVDIYFILKRAKDSGYIIVLDQRKRLGSDITNSDLTTFRSKLPNPPACLNKFKLDSVFGLMSIYSEININHVPDSTYFVSASDSLYFHGSLYDHPRCSMAIDVNSALKISIKQIFCGTNHEQTNLTGKVIKQRYNKRIANYDELESLVSEWGGKLDESAHARIKF
;
A
#
# COMPACT_ATOMS: atom_id res chain seq x y z
N MET A 1 -13.64 0.55 -19.24
CA MET A 1 -13.41 0.45 -17.77
C MET A 1 -14.12 1.64 -17.12
N THR A 2 -14.94 1.41 -16.10
CA THR A 2 -15.62 2.52 -15.39
C THR A 2 -14.59 3.26 -14.51
N ARG A 3 -14.90 4.50 -14.10
CA ARG A 3 -14.06 5.23 -13.13
C ARG A 3 -13.86 4.44 -11.83
N TRP A 4 -14.84 3.65 -11.45
CA TRP A 4 -14.81 2.83 -10.25
C TRP A 4 -13.91 1.60 -10.40
N SER A 5 -14.04 0.85 -11.49
CA SER A 5 -13.14 -0.27 -11.79
C SER A 5 -11.68 0.20 -11.94
N SER A 6 -11.46 1.43 -12.40
CA SER A 6 -10.12 2.04 -12.41
C SER A 6 -9.58 2.28 -10.99
N TRP A 7 -10.44 2.60 -10.02
CA TRP A 7 -10.04 2.81 -8.64
C TRP A 7 -9.67 1.51 -7.93
N GLU A 8 -10.42 0.45 -8.16
CA GLU A 8 -10.10 -0.90 -7.67
C GLU A 8 -8.77 -1.38 -8.28
N TYR A 9 -8.62 -1.26 -9.60
CA TYR A 9 -7.41 -1.66 -10.30
C TYR A 9 -6.17 -0.88 -9.82
N PHE A 10 -6.30 0.42 -9.61
CA PHE A 10 -5.26 1.24 -9.01
C PHE A 10 -4.86 0.71 -7.64
N GLY A 11 -5.84 0.37 -6.80
CA GLY A 11 -5.61 -0.25 -5.50
C GLY A 11 -4.82 -1.54 -5.52
N ALA A 12 -5.26 -2.48 -6.36
CA ALA A 12 -4.59 -3.76 -6.49
C ALA A 12 -3.15 -3.57 -7.01
N SER A 13 -2.97 -2.66 -7.97
CA SER A 13 -1.65 -2.28 -8.50
C SER A 13 -0.77 -1.65 -7.43
N PHE A 14 -1.34 -0.81 -6.58
CA PHE A 14 -0.64 -0.17 -5.47
C PHE A 14 -0.10 -1.20 -4.47
N TYR A 15 -0.93 -2.18 -4.05
CA TYR A 15 -0.46 -3.29 -3.22
C TYR A 15 0.64 -4.09 -3.91
N CYS A 16 0.51 -4.40 -5.20
CA CYS A 16 1.55 -5.10 -5.95
C CYS A 16 2.88 -4.33 -5.93
N ILE A 17 2.85 -3.05 -6.25
CA ILE A 17 4.05 -2.21 -6.27
C ILE A 17 4.66 -2.20 -4.87
N ARG A 18 3.87 -1.93 -3.83
CA ARG A 18 4.35 -1.87 -2.44
C ARG A 18 4.99 -3.18 -1.99
N ILE A 19 4.37 -4.32 -2.24
CA ILE A 19 4.92 -5.63 -1.85
C ILE A 19 6.18 -5.95 -2.64
N ASN A 20 6.16 -5.76 -3.97
CA ASN A 20 7.33 -6.02 -4.82
C ASN A 20 8.51 -5.10 -4.48
N SER A 21 8.22 -3.92 -3.93
CA SER A 21 9.21 -2.97 -3.45
C SER A 21 10.09 -3.59 -2.35
N PHE A 22 9.49 -4.26 -1.37
CA PHE A 22 10.24 -4.95 -0.32
C PHE A 22 11.13 -6.07 -0.88
N LEU A 23 10.63 -6.87 -1.83
CA LEU A 23 11.41 -7.94 -2.46
C LEU A 23 12.65 -7.42 -3.18
N VAL A 24 12.51 -6.27 -3.82
CA VAL A 24 13.60 -5.58 -4.50
C VAL A 24 14.73 -5.20 -3.54
N LEU A 25 14.39 -4.90 -2.29
CA LEU A 25 15.34 -4.61 -1.21
C LEU A 25 15.88 -5.88 -0.55
N GLY A 26 15.55 -7.07 -1.07
CA GLY A 26 15.93 -8.36 -0.49
C GLY A 26 15.09 -8.77 0.72
N ILE A 27 13.99 -8.08 1.01
CA ILE A 27 13.10 -8.38 2.13
C ILE A 27 12.01 -9.32 1.64
N SER A 28 11.98 -10.54 2.16
CA SER A 28 10.97 -11.56 1.84
C SER A 28 10.05 -11.91 3.02
N ILE A 29 10.37 -11.39 4.21
CA ILE A 29 9.60 -11.51 5.44
C ILE A 29 9.50 -10.13 6.08
N LEU A 30 8.30 -9.71 6.42
CA LEU A 30 8.01 -8.41 7.04
C LEU A 30 6.76 -8.51 7.90
N VAL A 31 6.45 -7.48 8.69
CA VAL A 31 5.21 -7.43 9.47
C VAL A 31 4.06 -6.92 8.62
N LEU A 32 2.84 -7.42 8.84
CA LEU A 32 1.66 -7.02 8.06
C LEU A 32 1.44 -5.50 8.04
N SER A 33 1.77 -4.80 9.13
CA SER A 33 1.73 -3.34 9.23
C SER A 33 2.61 -2.62 8.21
N ASP A 34 3.70 -3.23 7.73
CA ASP A 34 4.56 -2.63 6.70
C ASP A 34 3.86 -2.63 5.32
N ILE A 35 3.09 -3.68 5.01
CA ILE A 35 2.25 -3.72 3.79
C ILE A 35 1.12 -2.70 3.89
N LEU A 36 0.61 -2.45 5.09
CA LEU A 36 -0.52 -1.55 5.35
C LEU A 36 -0.08 -0.19 5.87
N HIS A 37 1.18 0.19 5.67
CA HIS A 37 1.73 1.45 6.18
C HIS A 37 0.90 2.67 5.72
N GLY A 38 0.68 3.58 6.67
CA GLY A 38 -0.15 4.77 6.49
C GLY A 38 -1.66 4.54 6.62
N SER A 39 -2.10 3.33 6.96
CA SER A 39 -3.49 3.06 7.39
C SER A 39 -3.63 3.13 8.91
N GLN A 40 -4.86 3.24 9.39
CA GLN A 40 -5.19 3.23 10.81
C GLN A 40 -5.60 1.81 11.25
N PHE A 41 -4.99 1.31 12.32
CA PHE A 41 -5.30 0.03 12.96
C PHE A 41 -4.73 -0.01 14.39
N ASP A 42 -5.30 -0.85 15.27
CA ASP A 42 -4.88 -0.98 16.68
C ASP A 42 -4.70 -2.45 17.15
N SER A 43 -4.90 -3.42 16.25
CA SER A 43 -4.93 -4.84 16.63
C SER A 43 -3.54 -5.50 16.54
N GLY A 44 -3.24 -6.41 17.48
CA GLY A 44 -1.96 -7.13 17.52
C GLY A 44 -1.69 -8.01 16.30
N ILE A 45 -2.74 -8.39 15.54
CA ILE A 45 -2.61 -9.17 14.29
C ILE A 45 -1.73 -8.46 13.25
N PHE A 46 -1.70 -7.13 13.24
CA PHE A 46 -0.91 -6.35 12.28
C PHE A 46 0.62 -6.45 12.53
N ASN A 47 1.03 -6.92 13.71
CA ASN A 47 2.43 -7.22 14.02
C ASN A 47 2.86 -8.63 13.57
N THR A 48 1.96 -9.39 12.92
CA THR A 48 2.28 -10.74 12.45
C THR A 48 3.26 -10.68 11.29
N GLN A 49 4.33 -11.46 11.38
CA GLN A 49 5.29 -11.65 10.30
C GLN A 49 4.73 -12.56 9.22
N VAL A 50 4.85 -12.13 7.98
CA VAL A 50 4.32 -12.80 6.79
C VAL A 50 5.40 -12.97 5.73
N HIS A 51 5.32 -14.06 4.98
CA HIS A 51 6.11 -14.24 3.77
C HIS A 51 5.47 -13.48 2.62
N ILE A 52 6.30 -12.77 1.86
CA ILE A 52 5.90 -12.15 0.60
C ILE A 52 6.62 -12.81 -0.58
N ARG A 53 5.98 -12.76 -1.74
CA ARG A 53 6.47 -13.25 -3.04
C ARG A 53 6.12 -12.22 -4.09
N ILE A 54 6.64 -12.39 -5.31
CA ILE A 54 6.33 -11.48 -6.42
C ILE A 54 4.82 -11.38 -6.56
N ALA A 55 4.30 -10.18 -6.33
CA ALA A 55 2.89 -9.85 -6.35
C ALA A 55 2.46 -9.46 -7.77
N LYS A 56 1.33 -10.00 -8.21
CA LYS A 56 0.71 -9.71 -9.51
C LYS A 56 -0.76 -9.38 -9.32
N VAL A 57 -1.24 -8.37 -10.05
CA VAL A 57 -2.67 -8.07 -10.12
C VAL A 57 -3.33 -9.17 -10.93
N PHE A 58 -4.41 -9.73 -10.38
CA PHE A 58 -5.19 -10.77 -11.03
C PHE A 58 -6.66 -10.38 -11.05
N GLN A 59 -7.27 -10.32 -12.23
CA GLN A 59 -8.72 -10.12 -12.34
C GLN A 59 -9.39 -11.49 -12.39
N SER A 60 -10.21 -11.80 -11.40
CA SER A 60 -10.86 -13.10 -11.24
C SER A 60 -12.20 -13.16 -11.97
N ASN A 61 -12.59 -14.32 -12.52
CA ASN A 61 -14.00 -14.58 -12.86
C ASN A 61 -14.80 -14.99 -11.62
N GLU A 62 -14.15 -15.69 -10.70
CA GLU A 62 -14.73 -16.14 -9.44
C GLU A 62 -14.89 -14.97 -8.47
N GLN A 63 -15.90 -15.09 -7.61
CA GLN A 63 -16.14 -14.15 -6.53
C GLN A 63 -15.63 -14.72 -5.21
N TYR A 64 -15.04 -13.86 -4.38
CA TYR A 64 -14.65 -14.23 -3.04
C TYR A 64 -15.86 -14.71 -2.22
N GLY A 65 -15.75 -15.91 -1.67
CA GLY A 65 -16.80 -16.53 -0.86
C GLY A 65 -16.56 -18.02 -0.62
N PRO A 66 -17.49 -18.71 0.06
CA PRO A 66 -17.33 -20.10 0.50
C PRO A 66 -17.03 -21.08 -0.63
N ASP A 67 -17.65 -20.85 -1.79
CA ASP A 67 -17.56 -21.73 -2.95
C ASP A 67 -16.32 -21.46 -3.81
N MET A 68 -15.51 -20.45 -3.46
CA MET A 68 -14.35 -20.09 -4.26
C MET A 68 -13.29 -21.20 -4.21
N PRO A 69 -12.86 -21.72 -5.37
CA PRO A 69 -11.83 -22.74 -5.42
C PRO A 69 -10.46 -22.18 -5.07
N ARG A 70 -9.50 -23.09 -4.83
CA ARG A 70 -8.09 -22.72 -4.63
C ARG A 70 -7.43 -22.24 -5.93
N GLU A 71 -7.83 -22.80 -7.06
CA GLU A 71 -7.39 -22.36 -8.39
C GLU A 71 -8.51 -21.53 -9.01
N ILE A 72 -8.21 -20.27 -9.34
CA ILE A 72 -9.16 -19.32 -9.92
C ILE A 72 -8.79 -19.01 -11.36
N THR A 73 -9.77 -18.59 -12.16
CA THR A 73 -9.61 -18.30 -13.58
C THR A 73 -9.51 -16.81 -13.86
N ARG A 74 -8.73 -16.45 -14.88
CA ARG A 74 -8.55 -15.06 -15.27
C ARG A 74 -9.80 -14.54 -15.99
N LYS A 75 -10.17 -13.30 -15.68
CA LYS A 75 -11.22 -12.57 -16.39
C LYS A 75 -10.97 -12.57 -17.90
N HIS A 76 -11.97 -13.00 -18.66
CA HIS A 76 -11.93 -13.15 -20.12
C HIS A 76 -10.97 -14.23 -20.67
N ASP A 77 -10.37 -15.05 -19.80
CA ASP A 77 -9.51 -16.17 -20.19
C ASP A 77 -9.64 -17.33 -19.18
N SER A 78 -10.64 -18.18 -19.39
CA SER A 78 -10.92 -19.33 -18.52
C SER A 78 -9.90 -20.47 -18.63
N CYS A 79 -8.97 -20.41 -19.59
CA CYS A 79 -7.89 -21.38 -19.72
C CYS A 79 -6.72 -21.07 -18.78
N CYS A 80 -6.63 -19.84 -18.27
CA CYS A 80 -5.60 -19.42 -17.34
C CYS A 80 -6.05 -19.63 -15.88
N LEU A 81 -5.70 -20.78 -15.32
CA LEU A 81 -5.88 -21.14 -13.91
C LEU A 81 -4.66 -20.72 -13.08
N VAL A 82 -4.90 -20.17 -11.89
CA VAL A 82 -3.85 -19.78 -10.94
C VAL A 82 -4.22 -20.17 -9.52
N ASP A 83 -3.29 -20.85 -8.81
CA ASP A 83 -3.35 -21.03 -7.36
C ASP A 83 -3.11 -19.69 -6.67
N TRP A 84 -4.17 -19.09 -6.12
CA TRP A 84 -4.09 -17.79 -5.43
C TRP A 84 -3.63 -17.89 -3.97
N VAL A 85 -3.49 -19.10 -3.44
CA VAL A 85 -3.14 -19.37 -2.03
C VAL A 85 -1.63 -19.60 -1.87
N ASP A 86 -1.08 -20.63 -2.52
CA ASP A 86 0.36 -20.94 -2.45
C ASP A 86 1.06 -20.98 -3.80
N GLY A 87 0.45 -20.47 -4.88
CA GLY A 87 1.10 -20.40 -6.19
C GLY A 87 2.42 -19.62 -6.19
N GLU A 88 3.26 -19.80 -7.21
CA GLU A 88 4.60 -19.20 -7.30
C GLU A 88 4.60 -17.67 -7.07
N THR A 89 3.54 -17.00 -7.50
CA THR A 89 3.35 -15.55 -7.33
C THR A 89 2.18 -15.27 -6.39
N LEU A 90 2.31 -14.21 -5.59
CA LEU A 90 1.23 -13.70 -4.76
C LEU A 90 0.19 -13.01 -5.66
N GLN A 91 -1.06 -13.47 -5.64
CA GLN A 91 -2.12 -12.80 -6.40
C GLN A 91 -2.76 -11.70 -5.54
N ILE A 92 -2.72 -10.47 -6.05
CA ILE A 92 -3.57 -9.37 -5.58
C ILE A 92 -4.82 -9.38 -6.45
N VAL A 93 -5.86 -10.02 -5.93
CA VAL A 93 -7.03 -10.37 -6.72
C VAL A 93 -8.06 -9.25 -6.70
N LEU A 94 -8.42 -8.76 -7.87
CA LEU A 94 -9.63 -7.96 -8.09
C LEU A 94 -10.81 -8.92 -8.11
N ASN A 95 -11.72 -8.74 -7.16
CA ASN A 95 -12.90 -9.58 -7.04
C ASN A 95 -13.75 -9.47 -8.32
N GLY A 96 -14.37 -10.57 -8.73
CA GLY A 96 -15.25 -10.57 -9.90
C GLY A 96 -16.35 -9.51 -9.80
N GLU A 97 -16.91 -9.11 -10.94
CA GLU A 97 -17.98 -8.11 -10.98
C GLU A 97 -19.16 -8.53 -10.09
N ASN A 98 -19.73 -7.57 -9.36
CA ASN A 98 -20.83 -7.78 -8.41
C ASN A 98 -20.50 -8.73 -7.24
N GLY A 99 -19.22 -8.92 -6.91
CA GLY A 99 -18.80 -9.68 -5.73
C GLY A 99 -19.33 -9.07 -4.42
N PRO A 100 -19.73 -9.90 -3.43
CA PRO A 100 -20.25 -9.40 -2.17
C PRO A 100 -19.13 -8.86 -1.28
N GLY A 101 -19.25 -7.61 -0.86
CA GLY A 101 -18.55 -7.09 0.32
C GLY A 101 -17.03 -6.89 0.21
N VAL A 102 -16.38 -7.31 -0.89
CA VAL A 102 -14.93 -7.29 -1.08
C VAL A 102 -14.61 -6.84 -2.51
N ASP A 103 -13.69 -5.90 -2.69
CA ASP A 103 -13.27 -5.43 -4.01
C ASP A 103 -11.88 -5.96 -4.39
N ILE A 104 -10.97 -6.04 -3.41
CA ILE A 104 -9.64 -6.62 -3.58
C ILE A 104 -9.39 -7.62 -2.44
N TYR A 105 -8.74 -8.74 -2.73
CA TYR A 105 -8.25 -9.63 -1.69
C TYR A 105 -6.90 -10.26 -2.05
N PHE A 106 -6.17 -10.66 -1.02
CA PHE A 106 -4.95 -11.46 -1.17
C PHE A 106 -4.66 -12.20 0.12
N ILE A 107 -3.89 -13.27 0.04
CA ILE A 107 -3.58 -14.13 1.18
C ILE A 107 -2.07 -14.26 1.37
N LEU A 108 -1.65 -14.15 2.62
CA LEU A 108 -0.26 -14.12 3.03
C LEU A 108 0.01 -15.28 3.97
N LYS A 109 1.09 -16.02 3.72
CA LYS A 109 1.52 -17.11 4.60
C LYS A 109 2.24 -16.52 5.81
N ARG A 110 1.94 -17.01 7.01
CA ARG A 110 2.63 -16.62 8.23
C ARG A 110 4.07 -17.15 8.23
N ALA A 111 4.98 -16.39 8.81
CA ALA A 111 6.40 -16.77 8.86
C ALA A 111 6.71 -17.78 9.97
N LYS A 112 5.96 -17.75 11.08
CA LYS A 112 6.22 -18.56 12.28
C LYS A 112 5.44 -19.87 12.33
N ASP A 113 4.32 -19.96 11.63
CA ASP A 113 3.46 -21.14 11.62
C ASP A 113 2.92 -21.42 10.21
N SER A 114 2.26 -22.57 10.02
CA SER A 114 1.65 -22.94 8.74
C SER A 114 0.30 -22.25 8.46
N GLY A 115 0.01 -21.15 9.16
CA GLY A 115 -1.22 -20.40 9.01
C GLY A 115 -1.12 -19.31 7.94
N TYR A 116 -2.26 -18.66 7.70
CA TYR A 116 -2.41 -17.61 6.71
C TYR A 116 -3.13 -16.40 7.32
N ILE A 117 -2.88 -15.24 6.72
CA ILE A 117 -3.68 -14.04 6.90
C ILE A 117 -4.30 -13.69 5.55
N ILE A 118 -5.62 -13.63 5.49
CA ILE A 118 -6.31 -13.07 4.33
C ILE A 118 -6.62 -11.60 4.55
N VAL A 119 -6.21 -10.77 3.59
CA VAL A 119 -6.49 -9.34 3.56
C VAL A 119 -7.67 -9.12 2.62
N LEU A 120 -8.74 -8.51 3.13
CA LEU A 120 -9.95 -8.16 2.40
C LEU A 120 -10.06 -6.65 2.35
N ASP A 121 -9.99 -6.05 1.17
CA ASP A 121 -10.06 -4.60 0.97
C ASP A 121 -11.37 -4.26 0.27
N GLN A 122 -12.16 -3.42 0.93
CA GLN A 122 -13.37 -2.85 0.40
C GLN A 122 -13.18 -1.35 0.17
N ARG A 123 -13.48 -0.91 -1.04
CA ARG A 123 -13.42 0.47 -1.49
C ARG A 123 -14.83 1.00 -1.53
N LYS A 124 -15.04 2.22 -1.03
CA LYS A 124 -16.35 2.86 -1.14
C LYS A 124 -16.22 4.34 -1.45
N ARG A 125 -17.19 4.84 -2.22
CA ARG A 125 -17.48 6.27 -2.35
C ARG A 125 -18.56 6.59 -1.33
N LEU A 126 -18.16 6.90 -0.10
CA LEU A 126 -19.10 7.24 0.96
C LEU A 126 -19.24 8.76 1.10
N GLY A 127 -20.31 9.20 1.76
CA GLY A 127 -20.44 10.57 2.25
C GLY A 127 -19.53 10.80 3.45
N SER A 128 -19.48 12.03 3.97
CA SER A 128 -18.51 12.50 4.96
C SER A 128 -18.58 11.88 6.37
N ASP A 129 -19.49 10.94 6.64
CA ASP A 129 -19.77 10.48 8.00
C ASP A 129 -19.84 8.94 8.10
N ILE A 130 -18.68 8.28 8.16
CA ILE A 130 -18.60 6.85 8.51
C ILE A 130 -18.43 6.70 10.01
N THR A 131 -19.31 5.92 10.64
CA THR A 131 -19.29 5.60 12.07
C THR A 131 -18.87 4.15 12.33
N ASN A 132 -18.63 3.80 13.60
CA ASN A 132 -18.42 2.40 14.02
C ASN A 132 -19.61 1.47 13.64
N SER A 133 -20.84 2.01 13.56
CA SER A 133 -22.03 1.24 13.14
C SER A 133 -21.96 0.86 11.65
N ASP A 134 -21.49 1.79 10.82
CA ASP A 134 -21.30 1.54 9.39
C ASP A 134 -20.21 0.50 9.16
N LEU A 135 -19.09 0.58 9.89
CA LEU A 135 -18.03 -0.44 9.87
C LEU A 135 -18.57 -1.83 10.23
N THR A 136 -19.39 -1.91 11.28
CA THR A 136 -20.03 -3.17 11.69
C THR A 136 -20.92 -3.71 10.56
N THR A 137 -21.65 -2.83 9.88
CA THR A 137 -22.51 -3.17 8.74
C THR A 137 -21.72 -3.62 7.51
N PHE A 138 -20.57 -3.02 7.23
CA PHE A 138 -19.70 -3.48 6.15
C PHE A 138 -19.11 -4.84 6.46
N ARG A 139 -18.63 -5.03 7.70
CA ARG A 139 -18.07 -6.29 8.17
C ARG A 139 -19.10 -7.42 8.14
N SER A 140 -20.36 -7.15 8.50
CA SER A 140 -21.43 -8.16 8.45
C SER A 140 -21.80 -8.59 7.02
N LYS A 141 -21.40 -7.83 6.00
CA LYS A 141 -21.60 -8.16 4.58
C LYS A 141 -20.44 -8.95 3.99
N LEU A 142 -19.35 -9.16 4.75
CA LEU A 142 -18.25 -10.00 4.29
C LEU A 142 -18.71 -11.45 4.17
N PRO A 143 -18.49 -12.10 3.04
CA PRO A 143 -18.77 -13.51 2.92
C PRO A 143 -17.80 -14.33 3.79
N ASN A 144 -18.23 -15.53 4.18
CA ASN A 144 -17.34 -16.46 4.87
C ASN A 144 -16.14 -16.82 3.97
N PRO A 145 -14.98 -17.13 4.56
CA PRO A 145 -13.80 -17.54 3.79
C PRO A 145 -14.07 -18.77 2.92
N PRO A 146 -13.34 -18.91 1.80
CA PRO A 146 -13.40 -20.08 0.94
C PRO A 146 -13.21 -21.39 1.69
N ALA A 147 -14.09 -22.37 1.47
CA ALA A 147 -14.08 -23.64 2.18
C ALA A 147 -12.76 -24.42 1.98
N CYS A 148 -12.07 -24.18 0.86
CA CYS A 148 -10.75 -24.75 0.58
C CYS A 148 -9.67 -24.34 1.61
N LEU A 149 -9.92 -23.28 2.39
CA LEU A 149 -9.02 -22.79 3.43
C LEU A 149 -9.30 -23.34 4.83
N ASN A 150 -10.42 -24.03 5.06
CA ASN A 150 -10.85 -24.48 6.40
C ASN A 150 -9.85 -25.40 7.11
N LYS A 151 -8.96 -26.04 6.36
CA LYS A 151 -7.90 -26.92 6.90
C LYS A 151 -6.71 -26.15 7.47
N PHE A 152 -6.64 -24.84 7.24
CA PHE A 152 -5.53 -24.00 7.70
C PHE A 152 -5.95 -23.15 8.88
N LYS A 153 -4.96 -22.78 9.71
CA LYS A 153 -5.12 -21.67 10.64
C LYS A 153 -5.23 -20.39 9.82
N LEU A 154 -6.41 -19.79 9.79
CA LEU A 154 -6.71 -18.62 8.98
C LEU A 154 -7.18 -17.48 9.88
N ASP A 155 -6.50 -16.35 9.78
CA ASP A 155 -7.01 -15.09 10.30
C ASP A 155 -7.38 -14.17 9.13
N SER A 156 -8.40 -13.33 9.32
CA SER A 156 -8.82 -12.35 8.33
C SER A 156 -8.63 -10.94 8.85
N VAL A 157 -8.15 -10.05 7.99
CA VAL A 157 -8.16 -8.62 8.23
C VAL A 157 -9.04 -7.93 7.20
N PHE A 158 -9.87 -7.01 7.66
CA PHE A 158 -10.78 -6.24 6.83
C PHE A 158 -10.30 -4.80 6.69
N GLY A 159 -10.25 -4.31 5.47
CA GLY A 159 -9.85 -2.98 5.07
C GLY A 159 -11.04 -2.20 4.54
N LEU A 160 -11.28 -1.00 5.09
CA LEU A 160 -12.16 -0.03 4.46
C LEU A 160 -11.37 1.15 3.92
N MET A 161 -11.52 1.44 2.63
CA MET A 161 -10.80 2.52 1.98
C MET A 161 -11.76 3.54 1.36
N SER A 162 -11.67 4.78 1.82
CA SER A 162 -12.39 5.93 1.28
C SER A 162 -11.42 7.06 0.98
N ILE A 163 -11.45 7.56 -0.26
CA ILE A 163 -10.62 8.70 -0.70
C ILE A 163 -11.36 10.04 -0.66
N TYR A 164 -12.66 10.02 -0.34
CA TYR A 164 -13.51 11.20 -0.38
C TYR A 164 -13.97 11.67 1.00
N SER A 165 -13.97 10.76 1.98
CA SER A 165 -14.54 11.02 3.30
C SER A 165 -13.49 10.87 4.38
N GLU A 166 -13.59 11.73 5.37
CA GLU A 166 -13.03 11.45 6.68
C GLU A 166 -13.79 10.29 7.32
N ILE A 167 -13.11 9.54 8.17
CA ILE A 167 -13.68 8.42 8.91
C ILE A 167 -13.57 8.78 10.38
N ASN A 168 -14.71 9.10 11.00
CA ASN A 168 -14.81 9.53 12.38
C ASN A 168 -15.24 8.35 13.24
N ILE A 169 -14.26 7.51 13.62
CA ILE A 169 -14.49 6.38 14.50
C ILE A 169 -13.76 6.57 15.83
N ASN A 170 -14.39 6.13 16.92
CA ASN A 170 -13.84 6.30 18.27
C ASN A 170 -12.71 5.33 18.57
N HIS A 171 -12.75 4.14 17.96
CA HIS A 171 -11.74 3.09 18.08
C HIS A 171 -11.76 2.25 16.80
N VAL A 172 -10.61 1.71 16.43
CA VAL A 172 -10.50 0.78 15.29
C VAL A 172 -10.87 -0.62 15.77
N PRO A 173 -11.86 -1.30 15.17
CA PRO A 173 -12.20 -2.66 15.56
C PRO A 173 -11.05 -3.64 15.32
N ASP A 174 -11.04 -4.75 16.07
CA ASP A 174 -10.04 -5.80 15.90
C ASP A 174 -10.00 -6.35 14.48
N SER A 175 -8.79 -6.68 14.02
CA SER A 175 -8.51 -7.13 12.66
C SER A 175 -9.08 -6.23 11.56
N THR A 176 -9.22 -4.93 11.85
CA THR A 176 -9.68 -3.95 10.86
C THR A 176 -8.60 -2.90 10.63
N TYR A 177 -8.44 -2.49 9.39
CA TYR A 177 -7.69 -1.31 9.02
C TYR A 177 -8.55 -0.40 8.16
N PHE A 178 -8.24 0.89 8.12
CA PHE A 178 -8.87 1.78 7.16
C PHE A 178 -7.94 2.89 6.70
N VAL A 179 -8.28 3.43 5.55
CA VAL A 179 -7.62 4.59 4.95
C VAL A 179 -8.72 5.58 4.62
N SER A 180 -8.78 6.68 5.36
CA SER A 180 -9.67 7.79 5.09
C SER A 180 -9.03 8.79 4.12
N ALA A 181 -9.79 9.82 3.72
CA ALA A 181 -9.27 10.86 2.85
C ALA A 181 -8.04 11.58 3.43
N SER A 182 -7.99 11.79 4.76
CA SER A 182 -6.85 12.42 5.43
C SER A 182 -5.62 11.50 5.51
N ASP A 183 -5.82 10.18 5.52
CA ASP A 183 -4.75 9.18 5.52
C ASP A 183 -4.16 8.94 4.13
N SER A 184 -4.87 9.35 3.07
CA SER A 184 -4.50 9.10 1.67
C SER A 184 -3.06 9.52 1.36
N LEU A 185 -2.61 10.65 1.90
CA LEU A 185 -1.23 11.12 1.73
C LEU A 185 -0.22 10.17 2.39
N TYR A 186 -0.50 9.66 3.58
CA TYR A 186 0.39 8.76 4.29
C TYR A 186 0.38 7.36 3.69
N PHE A 187 -0.80 6.85 3.33
CA PHE A 187 -0.94 5.56 2.68
C PHE A 187 -0.32 5.60 1.27
N HIS A 188 -0.87 6.38 0.34
CA HIS A 188 -0.36 6.39 -1.03
C HIS A 188 1.02 7.02 -1.18
N GLY A 189 1.34 8.00 -0.35
CA GLY A 189 2.66 8.63 -0.32
C GLY A 189 3.74 7.71 0.22
N SER A 190 3.43 6.60 0.91
CA SER A 190 4.47 5.70 1.44
C SER A 190 5.32 5.03 0.34
N LEU A 191 4.83 4.96 -0.89
CA LEU A 191 5.63 4.46 -2.02
C LEU A 191 6.76 5.42 -2.38
N TYR A 192 6.64 6.69 -2.03
CA TYR A 192 7.61 7.72 -2.34
C TYR A 192 8.97 7.45 -1.67
N ASP A 193 8.99 6.77 -0.52
CA ASP A 193 10.20 6.36 0.22
C ASP A 193 10.92 5.15 -0.38
N HIS A 194 10.38 4.51 -1.42
CA HIS A 194 10.97 3.30 -1.98
C HIS A 194 12.11 3.59 -2.98
N PRO A 195 13.31 3.00 -2.81
CA PRO A 195 14.48 3.26 -3.68
C PRO A 195 14.28 2.98 -5.17
N ARG A 196 13.42 2.02 -5.56
CA ARG A 196 13.03 1.81 -6.99
C ARG A 196 11.76 2.52 -7.42
N CYS A 197 10.99 3.09 -6.49
CA CYS A 197 9.96 4.09 -6.82
C CYS A 197 10.58 5.49 -6.91
N SER A 198 11.92 5.55 -7.03
CA SER A 198 12.69 6.74 -7.34
C SER A 198 12.18 7.38 -8.64
N MET A 199 11.10 8.13 -8.51
CA MET A 199 10.82 9.25 -9.37
C MET A 199 12.07 10.12 -9.29
N ALA A 200 12.60 10.50 -10.45
CA ALA A 200 13.53 11.60 -10.53
C ALA A 200 13.09 12.72 -9.57
N ILE A 201 13.94 13.06 -8.60
CA ILE A 201 13.70 14.15 -7.67
C ILE A 201 14.25 15.40 -8.35
N ASP A 202 13.40 16.05 -9.14
CA ASP A 202 13.72 17.37 -9.67
C ASP A 202 13.72 18.38 -8.52
N VAL A 203 14.89 18.86 -8.10
CA VAL A 203 15.00 19.80 -6.97
C VAL A 203 14.23 21.10 -7.20
N ASN A 204 14.02 21.50 -8.45
CA ASN A 204 13.33 22.72 -8.80
C ASN A 204 11.80 22.59 -8.87
N SER A 205 11.25 21.36 -8.91
CA SER A 205 9.80 21.15 -9.05
C SER A 205 9.19 20.16 -8.05
N ALA A 206 9.97 19.24 -7.49
CA ALA A 206 9.49 18.18 -6.62
C ALA A 206 8.86 18.70 -5.31
N LEU A 207 8.01 17.86 -4.71
CA LEU A 207 7.33 18.16 -3.47
C LEU A 207 8.30 18.19 -2.28
N LYS A 208 7.86 18.80 -1.17
CA LYS A 208 8.64 18.89 0.07
C LYS A 208 9.05 17.52 0.60
N ILE A 209 8.12 16.58 0.65
CA ILE A 209 8.40 15.19 1.04
C ILE A 209 9.50 14.59 0.15
N SER A 210 9.56 15.05 -1.10
CA SER A 210 10.47 14.53 -2.09
C SER A 210 11.90 14.95 -1.96
N ILE A 211 12.07 16.25 -1.88
CA ILE A 211 13.38 16.85 -1.67
C ILE A 211 13.96 16.39 -0.33
N LYS A 212 13.14 16.12 0.69
CA LYS A 212 13.60 15.67 2.00
C LYS A 212 14.46 14.40 1.99
N GLN A 213 14.19 13.48 1.08
CA GLN A 213 14.91 12.21 0.98
C GLN A 213 16.35 12.35 0.47
N ILE A 214 16.73 13.49 -0.09
CA ILE A 214 18.08 13.66 -0.65
C ILE A 214 19.10 14.05 0.42
N PHE A 215 18.70 14.17 1.69
CA PHE A 215 19.56 14.61 2.79
C PHE A 215 19.78 13.52 3.85
N CYS A 216 20.99 13.43 4.37
CA CYS A 216 21.28 12.68 5.58
C CYS A 216 20.77 13.40 6.83
N GLY A 217 20.72 12.67 7.95
CA GLY A 217 20.43 13.23 9.28
C GLY A 217 19.03 12.92 9.80
N THR A 218 18.69 13.58 10.89
CA THR A 218 17.39 13.46 11.58
C THR A 218 16.26 14.08 10.77
N ASN A 219 15.04 13.67 11.08
CA ASN A 219 13.81 14.21 10.50
C ASN A 219 13.73 15.75 10.56
N HIS A 220 14.26 16.34 11.64
CA HIS A 220 14.31 17.79 11.84
C HIS A 220 15.31 18.46 10.88
N GLU A 221 16.54 17.94 10.80
CA GLU A 221 17.60 18.44 9.93
C GLU A 221 17.20 18.37 8.45
N GLN A 222 16.68 17.22 8.02
CA GLN A 222 16.21 17.03 6.65
C GLN A 222 15.08 18.02 6.31
N THR A 223 14.13 18.23 7.24
CA THR A 223 13.01 19.16 7.03
C THR A 223 13.51 20.61 6.90
N ASN A 224 14.52 21.00 7.68
CA ASN A 224 15.15 22.31 7.59
C ASN A 224 15.85 22.52 6.23
N LEU A 225 16.71 21.58 5.83
CA LEU A 225 17.42 21.63 4.54
C LEU A 225 16.46 21.67 3.35
N THR A 226 15.39 20.88 3.42
CA THR A 226 14.30 20.90 2.42
C THR A 226 13.68 22.29 2.29
N GLY A 227 13.38 22.94 3.42
CA GLY A 227 12.85 24.30 3.43
C GLY A 227 13.78 25.31 2.76
N LYS A 228 15.10 25.16 2.97
CA LYS A 228 16.12 26.00 2.32
C LYS A 228 16.17 25.78 0.80
N VAL A 229 16.14 24.53 0.32
CA VAL A 229 16.07 24.24 -1.13
C VAL A 229 14.81 24.83 -1.76
N ILE A 230 13.65 24.66 -1.13
CA ILE A 230 12.39 25.21 -1.65
C ILE A 230 12.45 26.74 -1.70
N LYS A 231 13.01 27.39 -0.67
CA LYS A 231 13.19 28.85 -0.69
C LYS A 231 14.18 29.27 -1.79
N GLN A 232 15.28 28.54 -1.93
CA GLN A 232 16.30 28.81 -2.94
C GLN A 232 15.71 28.74 -4.35
N ARG A 233 15.00 27.66 -4.72
CA ARG A 233 14.48 27.50 -6.08
C ARG A 233 13.46 28.57 -6.50
N TYR A 234 12.75 29.18 -5.54
CA TYR A 234 11.87 30.33 -5.81
C TYR A 234 12.65 31.62 -6.08
N ASN A 235 13.87 31.74 -5.55
CA ASN A 235 14.76 32.87 -5.82
C ASN A 235 15.58 32.65 -7.09
N LYS A 236 16.21 31.48 -7.20
CA LYS A 236 17.06 31.06 -8.31
C LYS A 236 16.99 29.54 -8.46
N ARG A 237 16.68 29.06 -9.67
CA ARG A 237 16.76 27.63 -9.99
C ARG A 237 18.18 27.11 -9.72
N ILE A 238 18.25 25.91 -9.15
CA ILE A 238 19.50 25.19 -8.92
C ILE A 238 19.84 24.48 -10.23
N ALA A 239 21.01 24.74 -10.80
CA ALA A 239 21.34 24.34 -12.17
C ALA A 239 21.85 22.90 -12.27
N ASN A 240 22.59 22.43 -11.27
CA ASN A 240 23.27 21.14 -11.29
C ASN A 240 23.60 20.65 -9.88
N TYR A 241 24.16 19.43 -9.84
CA TYR A 241 24.50 18.75 -8.59
C TYR A 241 25.56 19.49 -7.79
N ASP A 242 26.61 20.00 -8.45
CA ASP A 242 27.68 20.74 -7.77
C ASP A 242 27.14 22.00 -7.06
N GLU A 243 26.22 22.72 -7.70
CA GLU A 243 25.56 23.88 -7.08
C GLU A 243 24.70 23.45 -5.88
N LEU A 244 23.94 22.35 -6.00
CA LEU A 244 23.15 21.81 -4.89
C LEU A 244 24.05 21.39 -3.71
N GLU A 245 25.13 20.68 -3.99
CA GLU A 245 26.07 20.18 -2.98
C GLU A 245 26.77 21.33 -2.25
N SER A 246 27.19 22.37 -2.98
CA SER A 246 27.76 23.58 -2.40
C SER A 246 26.77 24.26 -1.45
N LEU A 247 25.53 24.49 -1.89
CA LEU A 247 24.49 25.11 -1.07
C LEU A 247 24.18 24.29 0.19
N VAL A 248 24.05 22.98 0.05
CA VAL A 248 23.75 22.08 1.17
C VAL A 248 24.90 22.07 2.18
N SER A 249 26.14 22.08 1.71
CA SER A 249 27.34 22.18 2.54
C SER A 249 27.39 23.52 3.29
N GLU A 250 27.11 24.64 2.61
CA GLU A 250 27.00 25.97 3.24
C GLU A 250 25.91 26.02 4.33
N TRP A 251 24.86 25.22 4.18
CA TRP A 251 23.78 25.11 5.15
C TRP A 251 24.05 24.15 6.30
N GLY A 252 25.23 23.53 6.34
CA GLY A 252 25.64 22.55 7.35
C GLY A 252 24.99 21.17 7.17
N GLY A 253 24.52 20.86 5.95
CA GLY A 253 23.89 19.59 5.61
C GLY A 253 24.81 18.65 4.83
N LYS A 254 24.35 17.42 4.61
CA LYS A 254 24.98 16.45 3.71
C LYS A 254 23.91 15.82 2.80
N LEU A 255 24.23 15.68 1.52
CA LEU A 255 23.42 14.91 0.57
C LEU A 255 23.57 13.40 0.82
N ASP A 256 22.48 12.66 0.66
CA ASP A 256 22.47 11.20 0.71
C ASP A 256 23.03 10.64 -0.61
N GLU A 257 24.19 9.98 -0.52
CA GLU A 257 24.87 9.38 -1.68
C GLU A 257 23.99 8.34 -2.39
N SER A 258 23.11 7.63 -1.65
CA SER A 258 22.16 6.69 -2.24
C SER A 258 21.09 7.37 -3.10
N ALA A 259 20.86 8.67 -2.89
CA ALA A 259 19.92 9.47 -3.66
C ALA A 259 20.53 10.14 -4.90
N HIS A 260 21.86 10.09 -5.09
CA HIS A 260 22.53 10.81 -6.18
C HIS A 260 21.95 10.50 -7.57
N ALA A 261 21.76 9.21 -7.90
CA ALA A 261 21.21 8.80 -9.20
C ALA A 261 19.76 9.30 -9.43
N ARG A 262 19.07 9.69 -8.36
CA ARG A 262 17.67 10.12 -8.35
C ARG A 262 17.52 11.62 -8.57
N ILE A 263 18.52 12.44 -8.27
CA ILE A 263 18.44 13.91 -8.32
C ILE A 263 18.44 14.39 -9.78
N LYS A 264 17.52 15.33 -10.11
CA LYS A 264 17.42 16.04 -11.40
C LYS A 264 17.21 17.55 -11.16
N PHE A 265 17.34 18.36 -12.21
CA PHE A 265 17.33 19.84 -12.16
C PHE A 265 16.42 20.45 -13.23
#